data_AF-A0A9E4F847-F1
#
_entry.id   AF-A0A9E4F847-F1
#
_cell.length_a   1.000
_cell.length_b   1.000
_cell.length_c   1.000
_cell.angle_alpha   90.00
_cell.angle_beta   90.00
_cell.angle_gamma   90.00
#
_symmetry.space_group_name_H-M   'P 1'
#
loop_
_entity.id
_entity.type
_entity.pdbx_description
1 polymer ?
#
loop_
_entity_poly.entity_id
_entity_poly.type
_entity_poly.pdbx_seq_one_letter_code
_entity_poly.pdbx_strand_id
1 'polypeptide(L)'
;MGIADLFMPGQRRRALGQSIEGVVGVARSRAEADGLDESRARLWNMLCDASGQTLQQLLVKNNDRRLDWGLKKHSKRVSDPVLVVLFWWMLLYQIVLFKNRGLEGYTPDDVVDAMYEIARRFVETEFARMEVATDPPGPWSEGWRRQYPIESAMEFYNATYSMLNLKNDLSLRVEHVSHFTTLTEQAYDRLAAETVFGE
;
A
#
# COMPACT_ATOMS: atom_id res chain seq x y z
N MET A 1 -21.00 27.15 -13.82
CA MET A 1 -20.87 26.06 -12.82
C MET A 1 -21.84 24.97 -13.26
N GLY A 2 -21.33 23.90 -13.88
CA GLY A 2 -22.16 22.92 -14.59
C GLY A 2 -22.65 21.80 -13.67
N ILE A 3 -23.90 21.38 -13.87
CA ILE A 3 -24.60 20.28 -13.17
C ILE A 3 -23.81 18.96 -13.20
N ALA A 4 -22.84 18.83 -14.11
CA ALA A 4 -21.94 17.69 -14.21
C ALA A 4 -21.03 17.50 -12.98
N ASP A 5 -20.69 18.55 -12.24
CA ASP A 5 -19.83 18.45 -11.04
C ASP A 5 -20.51 17.72 -9.85
N LEU A 6 -21.84 17.58 -9.87
CA LEU A 6 -22.61 16.90 -8.82
C LEU A 6 -22.76 15.38 -9.02
N PHE A 7 -22.66 14.87 -10.26
CA PHE A 7 -22.85 13.44 -10.57
C PHE A 7 -21.52 12.66 -10.77
N MET A 8 -20.40 13.36 -10.91
CA MET A 8 -19.06 12.78 -11.10
C MET A 8 -18.34 12.13 -9.90
N PRO A 9 -18.66 12.42 -8.60
CA PRO A 9 -17.86 11.88 -7.49
C PRO A 9 -17.93 10.34 -7.38
N GLY A 10 -19.06 9.74 -7.75
CA GLY A 10 -19.30 8.30 -7.63
C GLY A 10 -18.58 7.47 -8.70
N GLN A 11 -18.64 7.89 -9.96
CA GLN A 11 -17.98 7.19 -11.07
C GLN A 11 -16.47 7.18 -10.92
N ARG A 12 -15.87 8.31 -10.55
CA ARG A 12 -14.41 8.38 -10.33
C ARG A 12 -13.96 7.51 -9.17
N ARG A 13 -14.71 7.50 -8.06
CA ARG A 13 -14.40 6.63 -6.91
C ARG A 13 -14.49 5.15 -7.29
N ARG A 14 -15.50 4.78 -8.09
CA ARG A 14 -15.64 3.43 -8.61
C ARG A 14 -14.47 3.06 -9.53
N ALA A 15 -14.10 3.94 -10.46
CA ALA A 15 -12.97 3.73 -11.35
C ALA A 15 -11.65 3.58 -10.57
N LEU A 16 -11.38 4.45 -9.60
CA LEU A 16 -10.20 4.34 -8.74
C LEU A 16 -10.21 3.05 -7.92
N GLY A 17 -11.38 2.63 -7.42
CA GLY A 17 -11.55 1.34 -6.76
C GLY A 17 -11.20 0.17 -7.67
N GLN A 18 -11.64 0.19 -8.93
CA GLN A 18 -11.31 -0.82 -9.94
C GLN A 18 -9.83 -0.78 -10.30
N SER A 19 -9.21 0.40 -10.42
CA SER A 19 -7.77 0.52 -10.67
C SER A 19 -6.96 -0.08 -9.52
N ILE A 20 -7.36 0.15 -8.25
CA ILE A 20 -6.70 -0.50 -7.10
C ILE A 20 -6.82 -2.02 -7.18
N GLU A 21 -8.01 -2.55 -7.49
CA GLU A 21 -8.22 -4.00 -7.66
C GLU A 21 -7.38 -4.57 -8.81
N GLY A 22 -7.26 -3.84 -9.92
CA GLY A 22 -6.40 -4.20 -11.06
C GLY A 22 -4.93 -4.27 -10.66
N VAL A 23 -4.43 -3.24 -9.95
CA VAL A 23 -3.04 -3.20 -9.47
C VAL A 23 -2.75 -4.34 -8.49
N VAL A 24 -3.67 -4.64 -7.58
CA VAL A 24 -3.57 -5.79 -6.67
C VAL A 24 -3.48 -7.10 -7.46
N GLY A 25 -4.36 -7.29 -8.47
CA GLY A 25 -4.36 -8.47 -9.32
C GLY A 25 -3.04 -8.68 -10.06
N VAL A 26 -2.48 -7.60 -10.62
CA VAL A 26 -1.16 -7.66 -11.27
C VAL A 26 -0.07 -8.01 -10.26
N ALA A 27 -0.05 -7.38 -9.08
CA ALA A 27 0.93 -7.70 -8.05
C ALA A 27 0.84 -9.17 -7.62
N ARG A 28 -0.36 -9.72 -7.41
CA ARG A 28 -0.55 -11.14 -7.08
C ARG A 28 -0.01 -12.07 -8.16
N SER A 29 -0.18 -11.73 -9.45
CA SER A 29 0.35 -12.54 -10.56
C SER A 29 1.88 -12.73 -10.51
N ARG A 30 2.59 -11.87 -9.75
CA ARG A 30 4.02 -12.05 -9.51
C ARG A 30 4.36 -13.30 -8.71
N ALA A 31 3.46 -13.81 -7.86
CA ALA A 31 3.73 -15.05 -7.14
C ALA A 31 4.04 -16.22 -8.09
N GLU A 32 3.23 -16.36 -9.15
CA GLU A 32 3.44 -17.36 -10.19
C GLU A 32 4.63 -17.00 -11.07
N ALA A 33 4.71 -15.74 -11.53
CA ALA A 33 5.76 -15.31 -12.45
C ALA A 33 7.18 -15.39 -11.85
N ASP A 34 7.30 -15.22 -10.53
CA ASP A 34 8.56 -15.34 -9.79
C ASP A 34 8.78 -16.73 -9.18
N GLY A 35 7.88 -17.70 -9.44
CA GLY A 35 8.04 -19.09 -9.04
C GLY A 35 8.03 -19.30 -7.52
N LEU A 36 7.21 -18.55 -6.79
CA LEU A 36 7.05 -18.75 -5.36
C LEU A 36 6.45 -20.12 -5.06
N ASP A 37 6.98 -20.80 -4.03
CA ASP A 37 6.31 -21.95 -3.45
C ASP A 37 4.96 -21.54 -2.82
N GLU A 38 4.13 -22.53 -2.50
CA GLU A 38 2.77 -22.30 -2.00
C GLU A 38 2.75 -21.42 -0.74
N SER A 39 3.69 -21.64 0.19
CA SER A 39 3.75 -20.87 1.44
C SER A 39 4.07 -19.40 1.16
N ARG A 40 5.12 -19.13 0.38
CA ARG A 40 5.54 -17.77 0.01
C ARG A 40 4.50 -17.07 -0.86
N ALA A 41 3.83 -17.80 -1.75
CA ALA A 41 2.74 -17.26 -2.56
C ALA A 41 1.54 -16.84 -1.69
N ARG A 42 1.18 -17.63 -0.67
CA ARG A 42 0.12 -17.26 0.29
C ARG A 42 0.48 -16.00 1.05
N LEU A 43 1.71 -15.90 1.58
CA LEU A 43 2.18 -14.68 2.23
C LEU A 43 2.14 -13.47 1.29
N TRP A 44 2.68 -13.60 0.08
CA TRP A 44 2.69 -12.52 -0.91
C TRP A 44 1.27 -12.01 -1.22
N ASN A 45 0.33 -12.93 -1.44
CA ASN A 45 -1.06 -12.59 -1.69
C ASN A 45 -1.70 -11.90 -0.49
N MET A 46 -1.42 -12.35 0.74
CA MET A 46 -1.88 -11.68 1.96
C MET A 46 -1.36 -10.24 2.05
N LEU A 47 -0.07 -10.00 1.76
CA LEU A 47 0.52 -8.66 1.76
C LEU A 47 -0.09 -7.76 0.68
N CYS A 48 -0.35 -8.31 -0.52
CA CYS A 48 -1.05 -7.61 -1.59
C CYS A 48 -2.46 -7.19 -1.18
N ASP A 49 -3.16 -8.06 -0.46
CA ASP A 49 -4.55 -7.85 -0.05
C ASP A 49 -4.66 -6.80 1.03
N ALA A 50 -3.82 -6.91 2.07
CA ALA A 50 -3.71 -5.90 3.11
C ALA A 50 -3.37 -4.53 2.52
N SER A 51 -2.47 -4.49 1.53
CA SER A 51 -2.08 -3.26 0.84
C SER A 51 -3.24 -2.65 0.04
N GLY A 52 -3.92 -3.47 -0.76
CA GLY A 52 -5.08 -3.03 -1.56
C GLY A 52 -6.23 -2.54 -0.67
N GLN A 53 -6.55 -3.28 0.39
CA GLN A 53 -7.61 -2.91 1.34
C GLN A 53 -7.28 -1.60 2.05
N THR A 54 -6.03 -1.39 2.46
CA THR A 54 -5.61 -0.16 3.14
C THR A 54 -5.70 1.04 2.19
N LEU A 55 -5.27 0.89 0.92
CA LEU A 55 -5.43 1.95 -0.08
C LEU A 55 -6.89 2.24 -0.43
N GLN A 56 -7.75 1.21 -0.47
CA GLN A 56 -9.20 1.42 -0.62
C GLN A 56 -9.77 2.27 0.51
N GLN A 57 -9.31 2.08 1.76
CA GLN A 57 -9.73 2.91 2.89
C GLN A 57 -9.24 4.35 2.74
N LEU A 58 -7.96 4.54 2.40
CA LEU A 58 -7.33 5.86 2.24
C LEU A 58 -7.93 6.69 1.10
N LEU A 59 -8.21 6.05 -0.04
CA LEU A 59 -8.52 6.74 -1.30
C LEU A 59 -10.00 6.73 -1.68
N VAL A 60 -10.77 5.72 -1.24
CA VAL A 60 -12.12 5.46 -1.77
C VAL A 60 -13.20 5.44 -0.66
N LYS A 61 -13.12 4.47 0.24
CA LYS A 61 -14.20 4.10 1.16
C LYS A 61 -14.19 5.01 2.39
N ASN A 62 -13.06 5.11 3.08
CA ASN A 62 -12.92 5.78 4.38
C ASN A 62 -14.07 5.39 5.33
N ASN A 63 -14.24 4.07 5.49
CA ASN A 63 -15.22 3.52 6.42
C ASN A 63 -14.69 3.59 7.86
N ASP A 64 -13.37 3.55 8.03
CA ASP A 64 -12.70 3.84 9.30
C ASP A 64 -12.01 5.21 9.21
N ARG A 65 -12.64 6.23 9.81
CA ARG A 65 -12.10 7.62 9.83
C ARG A 65 -10.71 7.72 10.43
N ARG A 66 -10.29 6.73 11.21
CA ARG A 66 -8.98 6.68 11.85
C ARG A 66 -7.88 6.19 10.90
N LEU A 67 -8.23 5.57 9.77
CA LEU A 67 -7.30 5.31 8.66
C LEU A 67 -7.24 6.47 7.67
N ASP A 68 -7.97 7.57 7.89
CA ASP A 68 -8.08 8.66 6.93
C ASP A 68 -6.85 9.57 6.98
N TRP A 69 -6.08 9.60 5.90
CA TRP A 69 -5.06 10.63 5.68
C TRP A 69 -5.63 11.85 4.94
N GLY A 70 -6.94 11.94 4.76
CA GLY A 70 -7.60 13.01 4.02
C GLY A 70 -7.37 12.92 2.51
N LEU A 71 -6.91 11.78 1.98
CA LEU A 71 -6.54 11.62 0.56
C LEU A 71 -7.74 11.46 -0.37
N LYS A 72 -8.89 11.02 0.14
CA LYS A 72 -10.13 10.82 -0.64
C LYS A 72 -10.56 12.05 -1.46
N LYS A 73 -10.44 13.25 -0.87
CA LYS A 73 -10.76 14.53 -1.54
C LYS A 73 -9.73 14.91 -2.61
N HIS A 74 -8.58 14.25 -2.62
CA HIS A 74 -7.47 14.43 -3.56
C HIS A 74 -7.34 13.28 -4.56
N SER A 75 -8.32 12.37 -4.66
CA SER A 75 -8.41 11.34 -5.70
C SER A 75 -8.29 11.88 -7.13
N LYS A 76 -8.50 13.18 -7.33
CA LYS A 76 -8.22 13.85 -8.61
C LYS A 76 -6.76 13.84 -9.05
N ARG A 77 -5.85 13.72 -8.09
CA ARG A 77 -4.39 13.78 -8.26
C ARG A 77 -3.73 12.40 -8.35
N VAL A 78 -4.50 11.34 -8.17
CA VAL A 78 -4.02 9.96 -8.29
C VAL A 78 -4.21 9.53 -9.74
N SER A 79 -3.14 9.60 -10.52
CA SER A 79 -3.02 8.96 -11.84
C SER A 79 -2.59 7.49 -11.68
N ASP A 80 -2.59 6.72 -12.76
CA ASP A 80 -2.20 5.31 -12.71
C ASP A 80 -0.74 5.10 -12.24
N PRO A 81 0.26 5.86 -12.73
CA PRO A 81 1.63 5.74 -12.21
C PRO A 81 1.72 6.08 -10.72
N VAL A 82 1.00 7.12 -10.27
CA VAL A 82 0.95 7.49 -8.85
C VAL A 82 0.31 6.37 -8.03
N LEU A 83 -0.77 5.75 -8.53
CA LEU A 83 -1.43 4.64 -7.84
C LEU A 83 -0.49 3.44 -7.69
N VAL A 84 0.26 3.09 -8.75
CA VAL A 84 1.24 2.00 -8.71
C VAL A 84 2.30 2.28 -7.64
N VAL A 85 2.82 3.50 -7.56
CA VAL A 85 3.81 3.86 -6.53
C VAL A 85 3.21 3.80 -5.13
N LEU A 86 2.00 4.34 -4.92
CA LEU A 86 1.35 4.28 -3.61
C LEU A 86 1.06 2.83 -3.19
N PHE A 87 0.69 1.96 -4.12
CA PHE A 87 0.51 0.53 -3.85
C PHE A 87 1.82 -0.16 -3.53
N TRP A 88 2.88 0.11 -4.28
CA TRP A 88 4.20 -0.42 -4.01
C TRP A 88 4.73 0.04 -2.64
N TRP A 89 4.61 1.32 -2.28
CA TRP A 89 4.96 1.79 -0.94
C TRP A 89 4.08 1.13 0.13
N MET A 90 2.79 0.93 -0.11
CA MET A 90 1.97 0.17 0.85
C MET A 90 2.45 -1.27 1.02
N LEU A 91 2.87 -1.95 -0.05
CA LEU A 91 3.48 -3.29 0.02
C LEU A 91 4.75 -3.28 0.88
N LEU A 92 5.64 -2.33 0.65
CA LEU A 92 6.85 -2.20 1.47
C LEU A 92 6.51 -1.95 2.94
N TYR A 93 5.47 -1.16 3.22
CA TYR A 93 4.99 -0.96 4.59
C TYR A 93 4.46 -2.26 5.22
N GLN A 94 3.71 -3.07 4.47
CA GLN A 94 3.28 -4.39 4.93
C GLN A 94 4.48 -5.34 5.15
N ILE A 95 5.53 -5.24 4.34
CA ILE A 95 6.79 -5.99 4.57
C ILE A 95 7.47 -5.54 5.87
N VAL A 96 7.48 -4.23 6.16
CA VAL A 96 7.98 -3.72 7.46
C VAL A 96 7.14 -4.25 8.62
N LEU A 97 5.81 -4.29 8.50
CA LEU A 97 4.94 -4.88 9.50
C LEU A 97 5.27 -6.35 9.74
N PHE A 98 5.34 -7.15 8.66
CA PHE A 98 5.71 -8.56 8.73
C PHE A 98 7.08 -8.77 9.38
N LYS A 99 8.08 -7.96 9.01
CA LYS A 99 9.41 -8.03 9.60
C LYS A 99 9.40 -7.82 11.12
N ASN A 100 8.64 -6.82 11.58
CA ASN A 100 8.66 -6.41 12.99
C ASN A 100 7.72 -7.24 13.87
N ARG A 101 6.60 -7.73 13.33
CA ARG A 101 5.57 -8.48 14.07
C ARG A 101 5.71 -9.99 13.93
N GLY A 102 6.31 -10.45 12.83
CA GLY A 102 6.40 -11.86 12.46
C GLY A 102 5.05 -12.44 12.04
N LEU A 103 5.10 -13.64 11.46
CA LEU A 103 3.94 -14.47 11.19
C LEU A 103 4.33 -15.92 11.46
N GLU A 104 3.50 -16.66 12.18
CA GLU A 104 3.78 -18.06 12.49
C GLU A 104 3.98 -18.87 11.19
N GLY A 105 4.96 -19.78 11.21
CA GLY A 105 5.35 -20.56 10.03
C GLY A 105 6.33 -19.84 9.09
N TYR A 106 6.71 -18.59 9.36
CA TYR A 106 7.69 -17.84 8.56
C TYR A 106 8.84 -17.31 9.42
N THR A 107 10.05 -17.33 8.86
CA THR A 107 11.22 -16.65 9.41
C THR A 107 11.43 -15.35 8.64
N PRO A 108 11.20 -14.16 9.23
CA PRO A 108 11.22 -12.90 8.50
C PRO A 108 12.54 -12.62 7.76
N ASP A 109 13.68 -12.95 8.37
CA ASP A 109 15.01 -12.69 7.79
C ASP A 109 15.21 -13.39 6.44
N ASP A 110 14.64 -14.58 6.24
CA ASP A 110 14.76 -15.35 4.99
C ASP A 110 13.78 -14.90 3.89
N VAL A 111 12.74 -14.15 4.28
CA VAL A 111 11.56 -13.89 3.42
C VAL A 111 11.47 -12.43 3.01
N VAL A 112 11.92 -11.49 3.85
CA VAL A 112 11.82 -10.05 3.59
C VAL A 112 12.52 -9.64 2.30
N ASP A 113 13.74 -10.11 2.06
CA ASP A 113 14.49 -9.75 0.86
C ASP A 113 13.84 -10.31 -0.41
N ALA A 114 13.32 -11.53 -0.36
CA ALA A 114 12.57 -12.12 -1.48
C ALA A 114 11.29 -11.32 -1.79
N MET A 115 10.51 -10.96 -0.75
CA MET A 115 9.29 -10.15 -0.92
C MET A 115 9.59 -8.76 -1.45
N TYR A 116 10.70 -8.15 -1.01
CA TYR A 116 11.14 -6.86 -1.55
C TYR A 116 11.49 -6.96 -3.04
N GLU A 117 12.26 -7.96 -3.46
CA GLU A 117 12.64 -8.12 -4.86
C GLU A 117 11.41 -8.32 -5.77
N ILE A 118 10.39 -9.02 -5.28
CA ILE A 118 9.13 -9.20 -5.99
C ILE A 118 8.37 -7.86 -6.10
N ALA A 119 8.30 -7.10 -5.00
CA ALA A 119 7.69 -5.77 -5.00
C ALA A 119 8.43 -4.79 -5.93
N ARG A 120 9.77 -4.87 -6.00
CA ARG A 120 10.61 -4.10 -6.92
C ARG A 120 10.32 -4.47 -8.38
N ARG A 121 10.33 -5.76 -8.71
CA ARG A 121 10.00 -6.25 -10.07
C ARG A 121 8.59 -5.86 -10.50
N PHE A 122 7.63 -5.89 -9.57
CA PHE A 122 6.27 -5.44 -9.83
C PHE A 122 6.25 -3.97 -10.31
N VAL A 123 6.85 -3.05 -9.56
CA VAL A 123 6.80 -1.62 -9.90
C VAL A 123 7.57 -1.31 -11.18
N GLU A 124 8.72 -1.95 -11.40
CA GLU A 124 9.50 -1.82 -12.64
C GLU A 124 8.74 -2.31 -13.87
N THR A 125 8.06 -3.45 -13.75
CA THR A 125 7.26 -4.03 -14.86
C THR A 125 6.10 -3.12 -15.21
N GLU A 126 5.39 -2.58 -14.23
CA GLU A 126 4.24 -1.71 -14.46
C GLU A 126 4.65 -0.36 -15.06
N PHE A 127 5.75 0.23 -14.59
CA PHE A 127 6.27 1.47 -15.18
C PHE A 127 6.70 1.27 -16.64
N ALA A 128 7.37 0.14 -16.95
CA ALA A 128 7.74 -0.21 -18.31
C ALA A 128 6.50 -0.39 -19.22
N ARG A 129 5.43 -1.01 -18.71
CA ARG A 129 4.16 -1.20 -19.43
C ARG A 129 3.40 0.09 -19.70
N MET A 130 3.48 1.05 -18.77
CA MET A 130 2.81 2.34 -18.89
C MET A 130 3.58 3.33 -19.78
N GLU A 131 4.75 2.94 -20.32
CA GLU A 131 5.63 3.80 -21.13
C GLU A 131 5.96 5.12 -20.41
N VAL A 132 6.09 5.09 -19.08
CA VAL A 132 6.42 6.28 -18.30
C VAL A 132 7.87 6.66 -18.59
N ALA A 133 8.10 7.89 -19.03
CA ALA A 133 9.42 8.38 -19.42
C ALA A 133 10.45 8.47 -18.27
N THR A 134 10.02 8.25 -17.03
CA THR A 134 10.83 8.31 -15.83
C THR A 134 10.80 6.97 -15.12
N ASP A 135 11.95 6.55 -14.59
CA ASP A 135 12.03 5.39 -13.71
C ASP A 135 11.09 5.51 -12.52
N PRO A 136 10.59 4.38 -11.98
CA PRO A 136 9.84 4.43 -10.74
C PRO A 136 10.69 5.08 -9.63
N PRO A 137 10.07 5.87 -8.74
CA PRO A 137 10.79 6.42 -7.60
C PRO A 137 11.35 5.29 -6.73
N GLY A 138 12.32 5.61 -5.87
CA GLY A 138 12.75 4.70 -4.81
C GLY A 138 11.67 4.51 -3.72
N PRO A 139 11.93 3.64 -2.73
CA PRO A 139 11.15 3.63 -1.48
C PRO A 139 11.07 5.03 -0.87
N TRP A 140 10.14 5.27 0.06
CA TRP A 140 9.99 6.59 0.69
C TRP A 140 11.26 7.11 1.37
N SER A 141 12.19 6.22 1.73
CA SER A 141 13.55 6.57 2.17
C SER A 141 14.57 5.46 1.94
N GLU A 142 15.87 5.83 1.92
CA GLU A 142 17.00 4.90 1.75
C GLU A 142 17.13 3.88 2.90
N GLY A 143 16.62 4.22 4.09
CA GLY A 143 16.72 3.40 5.30
C GLY A 143 15.49 2.54 5.61
N TRP A 144 14.48 2.52 4.74
CA TRP A 144 13.14 1.99 5.05
C TRP A 144 13.13 0.57 5.64
N ARG A 145 14.04 -0.31 5.20
CA ARG A 145 14.13 -1.69 5.70
C ARG A 145 14.46 -1.79 7.19
N ARG A 146 15.07 -0.78 7.78
CA ARG A 146 15.47 -0.74 9.20
C ARG A 146 14.43 -0.08 10.10
N GLN A 147 13.38 0.48 9.51
CA GLN A 147 12.39 1.26 10.24
C GLN A 147 11.42 0.37 11.00
N TYR A 148 10.91 0.93 12.10
CA TYR A 148 9.71 0.42 12.75
C TYR A 148 8.46 0.87 11.98
N PRO A 149 7.29 0.25 12.23
CA PRO A 149 6.04 0.62 11.55
C PRO A 149 5.71 2.11 11.65
N ILE A 150 5.85 2.73 12.83
CA ILE A 150 5.52 4.14 13.03
C ILE A 150 6.42 5.09 12.23
N GLU A 151 7.72 4.77 12.12
CA GLU A 151 8.69 5.54 11.34
C GLU A 151 8.39 5.44 9.85
N SER A 152 8.10 4.21 9.40
CA SER A 152 7.71 3.92 8.02
C SER A 152 6.43 4.65 7.62
N ALA A 153 5.40 4.60 8.48
CA ALA A 153 4.14 5.30 8.25
C ALA A 153 4.32 6.81 8.18
N MET A 154 5.19 7.39 9.02
CA MET A 154 5.49 8.82 9.01
C MET A 154 6.15 9.25 7.70
N GLU A 155 7.18 8.54 7.25
CA GLU A 155 7.90 8.90 6.04
C GLU A 155 7.09 8.60 4.77
N PHE A 156 6.37 7.48 4.74
CA PHE A 156 5.42 7.18 3.68
C PHE A 156 4.31 8.25 3.58
N TYR A 157 3.77 8.72 4.70
CA TYR A 157 2.83 9.85 4.72
C TYR A 157 3.46 11.11 4.10
N ASN A 158 4.68 11.47 4.53
CA ASN A 158 5.38 12.65 4.01
C ASN A 158 5.62 12.54 2.50
N ALA A 159 6.09 11.38 2.03
CA ALA A 159 6.36 11.10 0.63
C ALA A 159 5.08 11.14 -0.22
N THR A 160 3.99 10.56 0.30
CA THR A 160 2.66 10.60 -0.35
C THR A 160 2.15 12.04 -0.50
N TYR A 161 2.24 12.84 0.57
CA TYR A 161 1.83 14.24 0.53
C TYR A 161 2.67 15.05 -0.46
N SER A 162 3.99 14.84 -0.48
CA SER A 162 4.89 15.47 -1.44
C SER A 162 4.54 15.10 -2.89
N MET A 163 4.38 13.80 -3.18
CA MET A 163 4.03 13.28 -4.50
C MET A 163 2.70 13.84 -5.02
N LEU A 164 1.72 13.98 -4.14
CA LEU A 164 0.41 14.55 -4.47
C LEU A 164 0.38 16.08 -4.41
N ASN A 165 1.52 16.73 -4.15
CA ASN A 165 1.68 18.18 -3.97
C ASN A 165 0.66 18.76 -2.97
N LEU A 166 0.57 18.11 -1.80
CA LEU A 166 -0.31 18.46 -0.69
C LEU A 166 0.48 19.13 0.43
N LYS A 167 -0.15 20.08 1.11
CA LYS A 167 0.44 20.72 2.29
C LYS A 167 0.49 19.73 3.45
N ASN A 168 1.68 19.51 3.99
CA ASN A 168 1.89 18.67 5.17
C ASN A 168 1.73 19.52 6.44
N ASP A 169 0.61 19.32 7.14
CA ASP A 169 0.34 19.96 8.42
C ASP A 169 0.88 19.07 9.55
N LEU A 170 1.79 19.61 10.36
CA LEU A 170 2.49 18.85 11.40
C LEU A 170 1.53 18.22 12.41
N SER A 171 0.49 18.96 12.83
CA SER A 171 -0.45 18.51 13.85
C SER A 171 -1.35 17.40 13.32
N LEU A 172 -1.87 17.55 12.10
CA LEU A 172 -2.68 16.51 11.45
C LEU A 172 -1.84 15.28 11.11
N ARG A 173 -0.57 15.46 10.74
CA ARG A 173 0.34 14.35 10.43
C ARG A 173 0.48 13.41 11.62
N VAL A 174 0.78 13.94 12.80
CA VAL A 174 1.01 13.11 14.00
C VAL A 174 -0.24 12.27 14.29
N GLU A 175 -1.42 12.88 14.25
CA GLU A 175 -2.69 12.18 14.45
C GLU A 175 -2.93 11.10 13.38
N HIS A 176 -2.83 11.46 12.10
CA HIS A 176 -3.06 10.55 10.97
C HIS A 176 -2.09 9.35 11.00
N VAL A 177 -0.81 9.60 11.25
CA VAL A 177 0.23 8.56 11.28
C VAL A 177 0.06 7.66 12.49
N SER A 178 -0.23 8.21 13.67
CA SER A 178 -0.45 7.41 14.87
C SER A 178 -1.66 6.48 14.71
N HIS A 179 -2.81 7.02 14.29
CA HIS A 179 -4.01 6.20 14.10
C HIS A 179 -3.83 5.15 12.99
N PHE A 180 -3.20 5.53 11.88
CA PHE A 180 -2.90 4.61 10.79
C PHE A 180 -2.02 3.45 11.25
N THR A 181 -0.93 3.74 11.96
CA THR A 181 0.00 2.71 12.44
C THR A 181 -0.72 1.76 13.39
N THR A 182 -1.40 2.28 14.41
CA THR A 182 -2.15 1.44 15.37
C THR A 182 -3.15 0.53 14.68
N LEU A 183 -3.90 1.04 13.69
CA LEU A 183 -4.94 0.24 13.03
C LEU A 183 -4.40 -0.78 12.05
N THR A 184 -3.34 -0.44 11.32
CA THR A 184 -2.70 -1.39 10.41
C THR A 184 -1.99 -2.49 11.18
N GLU A 185 -1.37 -2.18 12.32
CA GLU A 185 -0.82 -3.18 13.25
C GLU A 185 -1.91 -4.08 13.84
N GLN A 186 -3.03 -3.52 14.33
CA GLN A 186 -4.15 -4.33 14.82
C GLN A 186 -4.79 -5.19 13.73
N ALA A 187 -4.88 -4.69 12.50
CA ALA A 187 -5.37 -5.47 11.36
C ALA A 187 -4.41 -6.60 11.02
N TYR A 188 -3.10 -6.34 11.07
CA TYR A 188 -2.07 -7.35 10.88
C TYR A 188 -2.16 -8.44 11.95
N ASP A 189 -2.26 -8.08 13.24
CA ASP A 189 -2.35 -9.05 14.33
C ASP A 189 -3.59 -9.96 14.21
N ARG A 190 -4.73 -9.40 13.75
CA ARG A 190 -5.94 -10.19 13.47
C ARG A 190 -5.74 -11.17 12.32
N LEU A 191 -5.17 -10.70 11.21
CA LEU A 191 -4.87 -11.54 10.05
C LEU A 191 -3.90 -12.67 10.41
N ALA A 192 -2.88 -12.36 11.22
CA ALA A 192 -1.92 -13.35 11.71
C ALA A 192 -2.62 -14.42 12.56
N ALA A 193 -3.50 -14.03 13.48
CA ALA A 193 -4.28 -14.98 14.28
C ALA A 193 -5.21 -15.86 13.42
N GLU A 194 -5.92 -15.27 12.45
CA GLU A 194 -6.79 -16.02 11.53
C GLU A 194 -6.02 -17.04 10.68
N THR A 195 -4.78 -16.72 10.31
CA THR A 195 -3.90 -17.62 9.54
C THR A 195 -3.44 -18.82 10.36
N VAL A 196 -3.30 -18.67 11.68
CA VAL A 196 -2.87 -19.73 12.60
C VAL A 196 -4.02 -20.67 12.99
N PHE A 197 -5.22 -20.13 13.15
CA PHE A 197 -6.38 -20.89 13.67
C PHE A 197 -7.43 -21.23 12.60
N GLY A 198 -7.16 -20.92 11.33
CA GLY A 198 -8.12 -21.02 10.22
C GLY A 198 -8.09 -22.33 9.42
N GLU A 199 -7.50 -23.41 9.93
CA GLU A 199 -7.59 -24.76 9.34
C GLU A 199 -8.86 -25.51 9.75
#